data_AF-A0A925SIU6-F1
#
_entry.id   AF-A0A925SIU6-F1
#
_cell.length_a   1.000
_cell.length_b   1.000
_cell.length_c   1.000
_cell.angle_alpha   90.00
_cell.angle_beta   90.00
_cell.angle_gamma   90.00
#
_symmetry.space_group_name_H-M   'P 1'
#
loop_
_entity.id
_entity.type
_entity.pdbx_description
1 polymer ?
#
loop_
_entity_poly.entity_id
_entity_poly.type
_entity_poly.pdbx_seq_one_letter_code
_entity_poly.pdbx_strand_id
1 'polypeptide(L)'
;MRFPAPSRTLAVAALAVCADLAFTAALAPALRAAPTIQTVFYDMPADLLPAVMPTPTAQLATVPGYPDDPARLTFIARLYLPDPALHGPGPYPTVLFLHGSGGLWANSNTLPNAANLTVTNSPSAQFRDWGNLLVGLGCACLFPDSLHPRGYSGSYEGRRPHHDPAEDDALCSPNYERPKDVVAALEYLVTRADIDRERIALIGFSHGAQTGMNALLDASVDLGAYTVDYTDLVEQPADSGNFVEQTIDLAVSSPVRIPAHLPIPKFCAFYYGGGGHFGYHGSPSSTAAGRYMLDRRTTAILFHGTDDYLLDVTDQNATPRTGDLFPLKQVLASAAQAATLGLPNPIVRHYLLDRTAVHAADARVEHSFDLGSVGFAAQADWDTAAETPNQKARRLARDEVLRWLEFKLKPAPALSIAPAVSPGEVELTWPLNARLAHRLQSTEDLAVWPAPEVGPLDPALPFTTPLPPSGRLFFRLRYEPAPAPTTAPENAGFFRTYADFGL
;
A
#
# COMPACT_ATOMS: atom_id res chain seq x y z
N MET A 1 -57.48 11.67 43.59
CA MET A 1 -56.91 11.92 42.26
C MET A 1 -55.41 11.77 42.35
N ARG A 2 -54.86 10.71 41.75
CA ARG A 2 -53.43 10.44 41.64
C ARG A 2 -52.93 11.01 40.32
N PHE A 3 -51.86 11.80 40.34
CA PHE A 3 -51.08 12.13 39.15
C PHE A 3 -49.83 11.25 39.12
N PRO A 4 -49.41 10.74 37.95
CA PRO A 4 -48.26 9.85 37.85
C PRO A 4 -46.93 10.62 37.82
N ALA A 5 -45.88 9.97 38.32
CA ALA A 5 -44.50 10.42 38.24
C ALA A 5 -43.96 10.33 36.80
N PRO A 6 -43.02 11.20 36.38
CA PRO A 6 -42.30 11.01 35.13
C PRO A 6 -41.17 10.00 35.30
N SER A 7 -41.16 8.98 34.44
CA SER A 7 -40.07 8.02 34.24
C SER A 7 -38.82 8.73 33.70
N ARG A 8 -37.68 8.59 34.39
CA ARG A 8 -36.36 8.91 33.82
C ARG A 8 -35.83 7.69 33.09
N THR A 9 -36.08 7.63 31.78
CA THR A 9 -35.25 6.89 30.83
C THR A 9 -34.28 7.92 30.26
N LEU A 10 -33.01 7.89 30.65
CA LEU A 10 -31.97 8.74 30.07
C LEU A 10 -31.16 7.89 29.11
N ALA A 11 -31.26 8.28 27.84
CA ALA A 11 -30.69 7.63 26.68
C ALA A 11 -29.15 7.61 26.75
N VAL A 12 -28.59 6.41 26.55
CA VAL A 12 -27.22 6.20 26.10
C VAL A 12 -27.22 6.41 24.60
N ALA A 13 -27.02 7.65 24.14
CA ALA A 13 -26.85 7.96 22.72
C ALA A 13 -26.19 9.33 22.55
N ALA A 14 -24.90 9.46 22.88
CA ALA A 14 -24.12 10.67 22.57
C ALA A 14 -22.58 10.47 22.64
N LEU A 15 -22.03 9.32 22.21
CA LEU A 15 -20.57 9.12 22.20
C LEU A 15 -19.94 8.87 20.80
N ALA A 16 -20.72 8.84 19.72
CA ALA A 16 -20.20 8.50 18.39
C ALA A 16 -19.81 9.72 17.52
N VAL A 17 -20.12 10.96 17.91
CA VAL A 17 -19.95 12.15 17.05
C VAL A 17 -18.63 12.90 17.32
N CYS A 18 -17.92 12.61 18.40
CA CYS A 18 -16.69 13.34 18.76
C CYS A 18 -15.41 12.84 18.08
N ALA A 19 -15.41 11.61 17.54
CA ALA A 19 -14.23 11.05 16.86
C ALA A 19 -13.93 11.75 15.53
N ASP A 20 -14.95 12.16 14.77
CA ASP A 20 -14.76 12.80 13.46
C ASP A 20 -14.29 14.26 13.57
N LEU A 21 -14.69 14.99 14.61
CA LEU A 21 -14.25 16.36 14.88
C LEU A 21 -12.78 16.42 15.34
N ALA A 22 -12.30 15.41 16.05
CA ALA A 22 -10.88 15.28 16.41
C ALA A 22 -10.00 15.01 15.18
N PHE A 23 -10.53 14.30 14.17
CA PHE A 23 -9.84 14.07 12.90
C PHE A 23 -9.71 15.34 12.05
N THR A 24 -10.68 16.26 12.13
CA THR A 24 -10.68 17.51 11.35
C THR A 24 -9.73 18.57 11.90
N ALA A 25 -9.55 18.64 13.22
CA ALA A 25 -8.74 19.71 13.85
C ALA A 25 -7.21 19.46 13.76
N ALA A 26 -6.77 18.21 13.67
CA ALA A 26 -5.34 17.86 13.68
C ALA A 26 -4.59 18.20 12.37
N LEU A 27 -5.31 18.43 11.26
CA LEU A 27 -4.70 18.75 9.95
C LEU A 27 -4.64 20.26 9.66
N ALA A 28 -5.40 21.09 10.38
CA ALA A 28 -5.58 22.50 10.03
C ALA A 28 -4.39 23.44 10.32
N PRO A 29 -3.48 23.21 11.30
CA PRO A 29 -2.31 24.07 11.51
C PRO A 29 -0.98 23.48 11.01
N ALA A 30 -0.94 22.27 10.45
CA ALA A 30 0.30 21.70 9.87
C ALA A 30 0.75 22.40 8.56
N LEU A 31 -0.05 23.34 8.06
CA LEU A 31 0.32 24.24 6.97
C LEU A 31 1.18 25.40 7.48
N ARG A 32 2.52 25.30 7.35
CA ARG A 32 3.34 26.49 7.00
C ARG A 32 4.78 26.27 6.56
N ALA A 33 5.34 25.07 6.66
CA ALA A 33 6.60 24.77 5.99
C ALA A 33 6.33 23.86 4.78
N ALA A 34 6.75 24.31 3.60
CA ALA A 34 6.69 23.48 2.41
C ALA A 34 7.67 22.30 2.57
N PRO A 35 7.29 21.07 2.17
CA PRO A 35 8.21 19.94 2.24
C PRO A 35 9.47 20.20 1.42
N THR A 36 10.60 19.64 1.86
CA THR A 36 11.81 19.67 1.04
C THR A 36 11.66 18.62 -0.05
N ILE A 37 11.56 19.05 -1.30
CA ILE A 37 11.42 18.18 -2.47
C ILE A 37 12.74 18.18 -3.24
N GLN A 38 13.29 17.00 -3.50
CA GLN A 38 14.55 16.81 -4.21
C GLN A 38 14.33 16.00 -5.50
N THR A 39 15.06 16.35 -6.57
CA THR A 39 15.33 15.41 -7.67
C THR A 39 16.55 14.63 -7.24
N VAL A 40 16.48 13.30 -7.28
CA VAL A 40 17.61 12.45 -6.93
C VAL A 40 17.87 11.46 -8.05
N PHE A 41 19.13 11.06 -8.18
CA PHE A 41 19.59 10.08 -9.15
C PHE A 41 20.32 8.95 -8.43
N TYR A 42 20.08 7.71 -8.86
CA TYR A 42 20.77 6.54 -8.32
C TYR A 42 20.80 5.43 -9.37
N ASP A 43 21.79 4.55 -9.28
CA ASP A 43 22.02 3.53 -10.29
C ASP A 43 21.39 2.19 -9.93
N MET A 44 21.04 1.43 -10.97
CA MET A 44 20.86 -0.01 -10.86
C MET A 44 22.19 -0.67 -10.40
N PRO A 45 22.15 -1.60 -9.43
CA PRO A 45 23.31 -2.43 -9.09
C PRO A 45 23.88 -3.16 -10.31
N ALA A 46 25.21 -3.26 -10.39
CA ALA A 46 25.91 -3.79 -11.56
C ALA A 46 25.51 -5.25 -11.89
N ASP A 47 25.19 -6.05 -10.86
CA ASP A 47 24.74 -7.43 -10.97
C ASP A 47 23.26 -7.57 -11.40
N LEU A 48 22.51 -6.46 -11.43
CA LEU A 48 21.12 -6.40 -11.85
C LEU A 48 20.92 -5.65 -13.19
N LEU A 49 22.01 -5.20 -13.83
CA LEU A 49 21.91 -4.54 -15.12
C LEU A 49 21.32 -5.47 -16.19
N PRO A 50 20.47 -4.95 -17.09
CA PRO A 50 19.96 -5.74 -18.20
C PRO A 50 21.10 -6.11 -19.17
N ALA A 51 20.96 -7.22 -19.88
CA ALA A 51 21.95 -7.66 -20.88
C ALA A 51 22.14 -6.64 -22.01
N VAL A 52 21.07 -5.92 -22.36
CA VAL A 52 21.09 -4.80 -23.29
C VAL A 52 20.71 -3.55 -22.52
N MET A 53 21.64 -2.59 -22.46
CA MET A 53 21.42 -1.32 -21.79
C MET A 53 20.41 -0.48 -22.59
N PRO A 54 19.28 -0.08 -21.99
CA PRO A 54 18.35 0.79 -22.66
C PRO A 54 18.90 2.22 -22.73
N THR A 55 18.50 2.96 -23.76
CA THR A 55 18.82 4.38 -23.87
C THR A 55 17.77 5.19 -23.12
N PRO A 56 18.14 6.15 -22.26
CA PRO A 56 17.16 7.02 -21.59
C PRO A 56 16.40 7.87 -22.61
N THR A 57 15.22 8.37 -22.21
CA THR A 57 14.47 9.30 -23.07
C THR A 57 15.29 10.57 -23.32
N ALA A 58 15.11 11.18 -24.49
CA ALA A 58 15.76 12.46 -24.82
C ALA A 58 15.42 13.55 -23.78
N GLN A 59 14.21 13.52 -23.21
CA GLN A 59 13.80 14.42 -22.15
C GLN A 59 14.64 14.21 -20.89
N LEU A 60 14.81 12.96 -20.44
CA LEU A 60 15.62 12.64 -19.25
C LEU A 60 17.09 13.02 -19.44
N ALA A 61 17.65 12.75 -20.63
CA ALA A 61 19.02 13.13 -20.97
C ALA A 61 19.29 14.65 -20.87
N THR A 62 18.25 15.49 -20.94
CA THR A 62 18.36 16.95 -20.78
C THR A 62 18.19 17.44 -19.34
N VAL A 63 17.84 16.56 -18.39
CA VAL A 63 17.64 16.95 -16.98
C VAL A 63 19.00 17.32 -16.36
N PRO A 64 19.14 18.51 -15.76
CA PRO A 64 20.40 18.91 -15.13
C PRO A 64 20.87 17.90 -14.07
N GLY A 65 22.11 17.45 -14.20
CA GLY A 65 22.74 16.51 -13.27
C GLY A 65 22.42 15.03 -13.54
N TYR A 66 21.59 14.69 -14.53
CA TYR A 66 21.41 13.31 -14.95
C TYR A 66 22.70 12.80 -15.62
N PRO A 67 23.31 11.70 -15.12
CA PRO A 67 24.48 11.12 -15.75
C PRO A 67 24.03 10.26 -16.93
N ASP A 68 24.02 10.85 -18.12
CA ASP A 68 23.76 10.15 -19.38
C ASP A 68 24.98 9.29 -19.78
N ASP A 69 25.18 8.20 -19.04
CA ASP A 69 26.28 7.24 -19.22
C ASP A 69 25.73 5.92 -19.77
N PRO A 70 26.12 5.51 -20.99
CA PRO A 70 25.61 4.29 -21.62
C PRO A 70 26.01 3.00 -20.89
N ALA A 71 26.97 3.06 -19.95
CA ALA A 71 27.36 1.93 -19.11
C ALA A 71 26.54 1.81 -17.81
N ARG A 72 25.62 2.76 -17.55
CA ARG A 72 24.84 2.83 -16.31
C ARG A 72 23.35 2.93 -16.61
N LEU A 73 22.54 2.25 -15.80
CA LEU A 73 21.10 2.48 -15.78
C LEU A 73 20.79 3.36 -14.58
N THR A 74 20.71 4.66 -14.81
CA THR A 74 20.46 5.63 -13.75
C THR A 74 18.99 6.00 -13.67
N PHE A 75 18.41 5.81 -12.49
CA PHE A 75 17.05 6.22 -12.18
C PHE A 75 17.01 7.70 -11.81
N ILE A 76 15.94 8.37 -12.22
CA ILE A 76 15.50 9.64 -11.64
C ILE A 76 14.35 9.36 -10.66
N ALA A 77 14.32 10.08 -9.55
CA ALA A 77 13.24 9.98 -8.58
C ALA A 77 12.91 11.31 -7.93
N ARG A 78 11.70 11.38 -7.36
CA ARG A 78 11.31 12.45 -6.44
C ARG A 78 11.40 11.99 -5.00
N LEU A 79 12.21 12.70 -4.22
CA LEU A 79 12.31 12.49 -2.78
C LEU A 79 11.65 13.65 -2.05
N TYR A 80 10.64 13.33 -1.24
CA TYR A 80 9.96 14.25 -0.34
C TYR A 80 10.49 14.00 1.07
N LEU A 81 11.00 15.04 1.72
CA LEU A 81 11.50 14.98 3.10
C LEU A 81 10.58 15.79 4.04
N PRO A 82 10.28 15.27 5.24
CA PRO A 82 9.62 16.04 6.29
C PRO A 82 10.39 17.31 6.64
N ASP A 83 9.66 18.35 7.08
CA ASP A 83 10.29 19.54 7.64
C ASP A 83 10.97 19.21 8.98
N PRO A 84 12.30 19.38 9.10
CA PRO A 84 13.01 19.15 10.35
C PRO A 84 12.50 20.00 11.52
N ALA A 85 11.94 21.19 11.26
CA ALA A 85 11.40 22.04 12.31
C ALA A 85 10.10 21.49 12.92
N LEU A 86 9.33 20.69 12.17
CA LEU A 86 8.09 20.08 12.62
C LEU A 86 8.28 18.66 13.14
N HIS A 87 9.16 17.88 12.51
CA HIS A 87 9.30 16.44 12.77
C HIS A 87 10.65 16.05 13.40
N GLY A 88 11.51 17.01 13.71
CA GLY A 88 12.89 16.78 14.14
C GLY A 88 13.80 16.41 12.98
N PRO A 89 15.13 16.32 13.19
CA PRO A 89 16.12 16.19 12.11
C PRO A 89 16.17 14.83 11.39
N GLY A 90 15.29 13.89 11.73
CA GLY A 90 15.38 12.49 11.29
C GLY A 90 16.31 11.64 12.17
N PRO A 91 16.69 10.42 11.73
CA PRO A 91 16.34 9.81 10.44
C PRO A 91 14.83 9.53 10.31
N TYR A 92 14.28 9.66 9.10
CA TYR A 92 12.84 9.55 8.86
C TYR A 92 12.43 8.14 8.43
N PRO A 93 11.33 7.58 8.96
CA PRO A 93 10.68 6.44 8.32
C PRO A 93 10.30 6.82 6.89
N THR A 94 10.41 5.88 5.96
CA THR A 94 10.34 6.19 4.53
C THR A 94 9.39 5.27 3.80
N VAL A 95 8.61 5.83 2.87
CA VAL A 95 7.76 5.08 1.96
C VAL A 95 8.41 5.06 0.58
N LEU A 96 8.67 3.87 0.05
CA LEU A 96 8.98 3.66 -1.36
C LEU A 96 7.67 3.51 -2.13
N PHE A 97 7.44 4.39 -3.09
CA PHE A 97 6.15 4.51 -3.77
C PHE A 97 6.28 4.21 -5.26
N LEU A 98 5.66 3.13 -5.72
CA LEU A 98 5.81 2.60 -7.08
C LEU A 98 4.60 2.98 -7.94
N HIS A 99 4.86 3.68 -9.05
CA HIS A 99 3.82 4.07 -9.99
C HIS A 99 3.31 2.89 -10.84
N GLY A 100 2.06 2.99 -11.28
CA GLY A 100 1.43 2.06 -12.23
C GLY A 100 1.96 2.18 -13.66
N SER A 101 1.23 1.64 -14.64
CA SER A 101 1.60 1.76 -16.05
C SER A 101 1.56 3.22 -16.54
N GLY A 102 0.76 4.08 -15.92
CA GLY A 102 0.66 5.52 -16.27
C GLY A 102 1.94 6.34 -16.12
N GLY A 103 2.96 5.82 -15.43
CA GLY A 103 4.21 6.54 -15.14
C GLY A 103 4.11 7.47 -13.93
N LEU A 104 5.24 8.09 -13.54
CA LEU A 104 5.32 9.00 -12.38
C LEU A 104 4.90 10.45 -12.69
N TRP A 105 5.23 10.94 -13.88
CA TRP A 105 5.25 12.37 -14.17
C TRP A 105 3.95 12.88 -14.82
N ALA A 106 3.66 14.17 -14.61
CA ALA A 106 2.33 14.75 -14.84
C ALA A 106 1.86 14.79 -16.31
N ASN A 107 0.55 14.59 -16.45
CA ASN A 107 -0.33 14.93 -17.57
C ASN A 107 -1.29 16.06 -17.13
N SER A 108 -1.04 17.33 -17.50
CA SER A 108 -2.01 18.39 -17.20
C SER A 108 -3.28 18.19 -18.04
N ASN A 109 -4.33 17.59 -17.46
CA ASN A 109 -5.76 17.60 -17.84
C ASN A 109 -6.16 17.49 -19.34
N THR A 110 -5.30 16.99 -20.21
CA THR A 110 -5.62 16.66 -21.61
C THR A 110 -5.06 15.27 -21.93
N LEU A 111 -5.90 14.45 -22.57
CA LEU A 111 -5.64 13.09 -23.07
C LEU A 111 -4.26 12.89 -23.78
N PRO A 112 -3.81 11.63 -23.96
CA PRO A 112 -2.43 11.21 -23.80
C PRO A 112 -1.56 11.65 -24.97
N ASN A 113 -0.51 12.42 -24.70
CA ASN A 113 0.58 12.56 -25.65
C ASN A 113 1.95 12.68 -24.93
N ALA A 114 2.63 11.52 -24.87
CA ALA A 114 4.06 11.20 -24.92
C ALA A 114 5.19 12.19 -24.47
N ALA A 115 4.92 13.26 -23.73
CA ALA A 115 5.97 14.19 -23.26
C ALA A 115 5.80 14.51 -21.76
N ASN A 116 5.83 13.48 -20.92
CA ASN A 116 5.42 13.59 -19.51
C ASN A 116 6.54 14.05 -18.56
N LEU A 117 7.79 14.12 -19.00
CA LEU A 117 8.88 14.72 -18.22
C LEU A 117 9.13 16.16 -18.70
N THR A 118 8.66 17.15 -17.94
CA THR A 118 8.94 18.56 -18.19
C THR A 118 10.09 19.06 -17.33
N VAL A 119 10.73 20.15 -17.73
CA VAL A 119 11.85 20.78 -16.99
C VAL A 119 11.46 21.18 -15.54
N THR A 120 10.16 21.31 -15.25
CA THR A 120 9.63 21.60 -13.89
C THR A 120 9.37 20.34 -13.04
N ASN A 121 9.47 19.13 -13.62
CA ASN A 121 9.61 17.85 -12.93
C ASN A 121 8.60 17.63 -11.78
N SER A 122 7.32 17.91 -11.94
CA SER A 122 6.33 17.60 -10.90
C SER A 122 5.72 16.22 -11.14
N PRO A 123 5.65 15.32 -10.14
CA PRO A 123 4.83 14.12 -10.23
C PRO A 123 3.37 14.45 -10.57
N SER A 124 2.64 13.45 -11.06
CA SER A 124 1.19 13.59 -11.24
C SER A 124 0.49 13.94 -9.92
N ALA A 125 -0.73 14.47 -10.00
CA ALA A 125 -1.43 15.04 -8.86
C ALA A 125 -1.54 14.05 -7.68
N GLN A 126 -1.86 12.78 -7.95
CA GLN A 126 -1.97 11.76 -6.89
C GLN A 126 -0.64 11.56 -6.15
N PHE A 127 0.48 11.50 -6.86
CA PHE A 127 1.79 11.25 -6.25
C PHE A 127 2.24 12.46 -5.43
N ARG A 128 1.95 13.67 -5.91
CA ARG A 128 2.20 14.90 -5.15
C ARG A 128 1.37 14.95 -3.87
N ASP A 129 0.09 14.57 -3.94
CA ASP A 129 -0.80 14.55 -2.78
C ASP A 129 -0.36 13.48 -1.76
N TRP A 130 0.05 12.29 -2.22
CA TRP A 130 0.70 11.28 -1.37
C TRP A 130 2.00 11.80 -0.74
N GLY A 131 2.86 12.45 -1.52
CA GLY A 131 4.12 13.03 -1.04
C GLY A 131 3.88 14.03 0.08
N ASN A 132 2.96 14.97 -0.13
CA ASN A 132 2.57 15.99 0.87
C ASN A 132 1.93 15.38 2.11
N LEU A 133 1.07 14.38 1.94
CA LEU A 133 0.42 13.68 3.05
C LEU A 133 1.45 12.94 3.91
N LEU A 134 2.35 12.17 3.30
CA LEU A 134 3.32 11.35 4.01
C LEU A 134 4.36 12.20 4.76
N VAL A 135 4.87 13.28 4.15
CA VAL A 135 5.78 14.20 4.85
C VAL A 135 5.10 14.96 5.98
N GLY A 136 3.82 15.32 5.85
CA GLY A 136 3.03 15.89 6.95
C GLY A 136 2.82 14.91 8.11
N LEU A 137 2.96 13.60 7.86
CA LEU A 137 3.00 12.56 8.90
C LEU A 137 4.40 12.31 9.43
N GLY A 138 5.42 13.05 8.99
CA GLY A 138 6.82 12.82 9.38
C GLY A 138 7.41 11.55 8.76
N CYS A 139 6.95 11.16 7.57
CA CYS A 139 7.55 10.09 6.77
C CYS A 139 8.15 10.68 5.49
N ALA A 140 9.39 10.33 5.17
CA ALA A 140 9.93 10.62 3.85
C ALA A 140 9.24 9.74 2.79
N CYS A 141 9.28 10.17 1.53
CA CYS A 141 8.73 9.39 0.43
C CYS A 141 9.62 9.48 -0.82
N LEU A 142 9.96 8.32 -1.38
CA LEU A 142 10.71 8.21 -2.64
C LEU A 142 9.78 7.68 -3.73
N PHE A 143 9.69 8.41 -4.83
CA PHE A 143 8.95 8.03 -6.04
C PHE A 143 9.94 7.80 -7.18
N PRO A 144 10.37 6.55 -7.45
CA PRO A 144 11.19 6.19 -8.61
C PRO A 144 10.44 6.40 -9.92
N ASP A 145 11.14 6.79 -10.97
CA ASP A 145 10.66 6.68 -12.35
C ASP A 145 11.25 5.42 -13.01
N SER A 146 10.41 4.41 -13.19
CA SER A 146 10.81 3.15 -13.83
C SER A 146 10.87 3.21 -15.36
N LEU A 147 10.37 4.28 -16.00
CA LEU A 147 10.11 4.32 -17.45
C LEU A 147 11.13 5.15 -18.23
N HIS A 148 11.35 6.41 -17.85
CA HIS A 148 12.21 7.30 -18.65
C HIS A 148 13.68 6.87 -18.70
N PRO A 149 14.28 6.28 -17.65
CA PRO A 149 15.62 5.68 -17.72
C PRO A 149 15.75 4.59 -18.79
N ARG A 150 14.62 4.00 -19.21
CA ARG A 150 14.55 2.92 -20.19
C ARG A 150 14.06 3.36 -21.56
N GLY A 151 13.95 4.67 -21.79
CA GLY A 151 13.56 5.21 -23.10
C GLY A 151 12.06 5.39 -23.31
N TYR A 152 11.24 5.18 -22.28
CA TYR A 152 9.78 5.34 -22.38
C TYR A 152 9.33 6.72 -21.91
N SER A 153 9.05 7.62 -22.87
CA SER A 153 8.55 8.97 -22.61
C SER A 153 7.03 8.97 -22.52
N GLY A 154 6.45 8.54 -21.40
CA GLY A 154 5.00 8.65 -21.20
C GLY A 154 4.35 7.55 -20.37
N SER A 155 3.08 7.29 -20.69
CA SER A 155 2.30 6.19 -20.14
C SER A 155 2.65 4.90 -20.86
N TYR A 156 2.73 3.81 -20.10
CA TYR A 156 2.84 2.43 -20.53
C TYR A 156 1.43 1.76 -20.56
N GLU A 157 0.37 2.56 -20.58
CA GLU A 157 -1.02 2.12 -20.74
C GLU A 157 -1.23 1.53 -22.15
N GLY A 158 -1.85 0.35 -22.22
CA GLY A 158 -2.02 -0.40 -23.47
C GLY A 158 -0.79 -1.20 -23.91
N ARG A 159 0.41 -0.82 -23.47
CA ARG A 159 1.62 -1.66 -23.50
C ARG A 159 1.58 -2.56 -22.28
N ARG A 160 0.70 -3.55 -22.29
CA ARG A 160 0.82 -4.59 -21.27
C ARG A 160 2.18 -5.25 -21.51
N PRO A 161 2.94 -5.62 -20.47
CA PRO A 161 4.12 -6.43 -20.67
C PRO A 161 3.61 -7.66 -21.37
N HIS A 162 3.89 -7.76 -22.67
CA HIS A 162 3.47 -8.92 -23.39
C HIS A 162 4.22 -10.07 -22.74
N HIS A 163 3.49 -11.14 -22.47
CA HIS A 163 4.07 -12.29 -21.80
C HIS A 163 5.14 -12.96 -22.67
N ASP A 164 5.12 -12.65 -23.97
CA ASP A 164 6.25 -12.82 -24.89
C ASP A 164 7.22 -11.64 -24.86
N PRO A 165 8.46 -11.84 -24.35
CA PRO A 165 9.54 -10.87 -24.46
C PRO A 165 9.87 -10.43 -25.88
N ALA A 166 9.45 -11.18 -26.91
CA ALA A 166 9.66 -10.89 -28.31
C ALA A 166 8.61 -9.96 -28.95
N GLU A 167 7.42 -9.81 -28.35
CA GLU A 167 6.30 -9.05 -28.94
C GLU A 167 6.05 -7.69 -28.27
N ASP A 168 6.34 -7.50 -26.97
CA ASP A 168 6.33 -6.17 -26.33
C ASP A 168 7.24 -6.09 -25.06
N ASP A 169 8.16 -5.12 -25.11
CA ASP A 169 8.87 -4.38 -24.05
C ASP A 169 9.21 -5.08 -22.71
N ALA A 170 9.92 -6.22 -22.78
CA ALA A 170 10.54 -6.90 -21.63
C ALA A 170 11.29 -5.96 -20.67
N LEU A 171 11.86 -4.85 -21.18
CA LEU A 171 12.68 -3.87 -20.44
C LEU A 171 11.96 -3.24 -19.24
N CYS A 172 10.63 -3.11 -19.28
CA CYS A 172 9.81 -2.50 -18.22
C CYS A 172 8.86 -3.49 -17.55
N SER A 173 9.12 -4.80 -17.69
CA SER A 173 8.28 -5.83 -17.10
C SER A 173 8.12 -5.64 -15.58
N PRO A 174 6.89 -5.47 -15.05
CA PRO A 174 6.62 -5.45 -13.62
C PRO A 174 6.80 -6.85 -12.97
N ASN A 175 7.05 -7.87 -13.78
CA ASN A 175 7.31 -9.23 -13.31
C ASN A 175 8.77 -9.48 -12.97
N TYR A 176 9.71 -9.03 -13.79
CA TYR A 176 11.13 -9.39 -13.62
C TYR A 176 12.12 -8.24 -13.81
N GLU A 177 11.77 -7.16 -14.53
CA GLU A 177 12.68 -6.01 -14.69
C GLU A 177 12.47 -4.94 -13.62
N ARG A 178 11.26 -4.40 -13.47
CA ARG A 178 10.98 -3.35 -12.48
C ARG A 178 11.16 -3.79 -11.02
N PRO A 179 11.03 -5.09 -10.64
CA PRO A 179 11.39 -5.52 -9.29
C PRO A 179 12.85 -5.19 -8.94
N LYS A 180 13.75 -5.08 -9.92
CA LYS A 180 15.13 -4.62 -9.73
C LYS A 180 15.21 -3.15 -9.33
N ASP A 181 14.24 -2.33 -9.76
CA ASP A 181 14.14 -0.91 -9.37
C ASP A 181 13.88 -0.78 -7.86
N VAL A 182 13.16 -1.72 -7.25
CA VAL A 182 12.94 -1.77 -5.80
C VAL A 182 14.28 -2.00 -5.09
N VAL A 183 15.11 -2.91 -5.59
CA VAL A 183 16.45 -3.16 -5.05
C VAL A 183 17.32 -1.92 -5.17
N ALA A 184 17.37 -1.30 -6.36
CA ALA A 184 18.13 -0.06 -6.59
C ALA A 184 17.68 1.09 -5.68
N ALA A 185 16.37 1.26 -5.50
CA ALA A 185 15.81 2.27 -4.60
C ALA A 185 16.17 2.00 -3.14
N LEU A 186 16.14 0.73 -2.69
CA LEU A 186 16.55 0.37 -1.34
C LEU A 186 18.04 0.58 -1.10
N GLU A 187 18.91 0.21 -2.05
CA GLU A 187 20.35 0.53 -2.01
C GLU A 187 20.57 2.03 -1.85
N TYR A 188 19.90 2.85 -2.65
CA TYR A 188 19.97 4.30 -2.53
C TYR A 188 19.51 4.79 -1.15
N LEU A 189 18.35 4.33 -0.66
CA LEU A 189 17.80 4.74 0.63
C LEU A 189 18.72 4.38 1.81
N VAL A 190 19.38 3.23 1.80
CA VAL A 190 20.29 2.84 2.90
C VAL A 190 21.59 3.64 2.94
N THR A 191 21.97 4.30 1.85
CA THR A 191 23.12 5.23 1.84
C THR A 191 22.82 6.57 2.53
N ARG A 192 21.54 6.87 2.79
CA ARG A 192 21.12 8.18 3.28
C ARG A 192 21.06 8.25 4.80
N ALA A 193 21.76 9.22 5.38
CA ALA A 193 21.80 9.44 6.83
C ALA A 193 20.50 10.01 7.41
N ASP A 194 19.68 10.66 6.58
CA ASP A 194 18.37 11.22 6.93
C ASP A 194 17.22 10.20 6.80
N ILE A 195 17.52 8.94 6.45
CA ILE A 195 16.54 7.87 6.25
C ILE A 195 16.72 6.77 7.31
N ASP A 196 15.60 6.36 7.93
CA ASP A 196 15.57 5.26 8.88
C ASP A 196 15.43 3.93 8.13
N ARG A 197 16.57 3.28 7.87
CA ARG A 197 16.63 1.99 7.15
C ARG A 197 15.83 0.87 7.80
N GLU A 198 15.52 0.94 9.10
CA GLU A 198 14.73 -0.08 9.78
C GLU A 198 13.22 0.15 9.64
N ARG A 199 12.81 1.30 9.09
CA ARG A 199 11.41 1.74 9.01
C ARG A 199 11.04 2.19 7.61
N ILE A 200 11.17 1.25 6.68
CA ILE A 200 10.75 1.41 5.29
C ILE A 200 9.40 0.72 5.08
N ALA A 201 8.49 1.36 4.35
CA ALA A 201 7.30 0.73 3.78
C ALA A 201 7.31 0.83 2.25
N LEU A 202 6.48 0.03 1.60
CA LEU A 202 6.30 0.05 0.15
C LEU A 202 4.83 0.21 -0.20
N ILE A 203 4.51 1.12 -1.12
CA ILE A 203 3.17 1.26 -1.68
C ILE A 203 3.27 1.13 -3.19
N GLY A 204 2.38 0.36 -3.79
CA GLY A 204 2.30 0.22 -5.24
C GLY A 204 0.87 0.24 -5.75
N PHE A 205 0.67 0.83 -6.92
CA PHE A 205 -0.59 0.80 -7.68
C PHE A 205 -0.42 0.01 -8.97
N SER A 206 -1.38 -0.84 -9.34
CA SER A 206 -1.42 -1.50 -10.65
C SER A 206 -0.10 -2.24 -10.96
N HIS A 207 0.60 -1.90 -12.05
CA HIS A 207 1.93 -2.44 -12.34
C HIS A 207 2.96 -2.18 -11.22
N GLY A 208 2.85 -1.08 -10.49
CA GLY A 208 3.68 -0.79 -9.32
C GLY A 208 3.39 -1.73 -8.14
N ALA A 209 2.13 -2.13 -7.96
CA ALA A 209 1.77 -3.15 -6.97
C ALA A 209 2.39 -4.50 -7.33
N GLN A 210 2.19 -4.91 -8.59
CA GLN A 210 2.80 -6.12 -9.17
C GLN A 210 4.32 -6.11 -9.02
N THR A 211 4.97 -4.98 -9.33
CA THR A 211 6.42 -4.78 -9.17
C THR A 211 6.87 -5.02 -7.73
N GLY A 212 6.22 -4.38 -6.76
CA GLY A 212 6.57 -4.53 -5.35
C GLY A 212 6.35 -5.95 -4.85
N MET A 213 5.24 -6.58 -5.23
CA MET A 213 4.91 -7.96 -4.85
C MET A 213 5.95 -8.96 -5.39
N ASN A 214 6.43 -8.76 -6.61
CA ASN A 214 7.49 -9.56 -7.21
C ASN A 214 8.87 -9.33 -6.58
N ALA A 215 9.19 -8.11 -6.14
CA ALA A 215 10.45 -7.82 -5.45
C ALA A 215 10.49 -8.43 -4.02
N LEU A 216 9.33 -8.60 -3.41
CA LEU A 216 9.14 -8.99 -2.02
C LEU A 216 8.90 -10.49 -1.82
N LEU A 217 9.33 -11.37 -2.73
CA LEU A 217 9.11 -12.80 -2.58
C LEU A 217 9.97 -13.39 -1.46
N ASP A 218 9.36 -14.26 -0.64
CA ASP A 218 10.08 -14.98 0.41
C ASP A 218 11.12 -15.93 -0.19
N ALA A 219 12.20 -16.15 0.57
CA ALA A 219 13.28 -17.06 0.18
C ALA A 219 12.79 -18.50 -0.11
N SER A 220 11.65 -18.90 0.45
CA SER A 220 11.03 -20.21 0.25
C SER A 220 10.25 -20.38 -1.05
N VAL A 221 9.93 -19.30 -1.77
CA VAL A 221 9.23 -19.38 -3.06
C VAL A 221 10.18 -20.00 -4.09
N ASP A 222 9.76 -21.05 -4.78
CA ASP A 222 10.60 -21.65 -5.82
C ASP A 222 10.67 -20.73 -7.04
N LEU A 223 11.86 -20.16 -7.28
CA LEU A 223 12.10 -19.29 -8.43
C LEU A 223 12.66 -20.05 -9.65
N GLY A 224 12.34 -21.34 -9.80
CA GLY A 224 12.78 -22.18 -10.92
C GLY A 224 12.40 -21.65 -12.31
N ALA A 225 12.15 -22.54 -13.27
CA ALA A 225 11.74 -22.07 -14.60
C ALA A 225 10.36 -21.38 -14.52
N TYR A 226 10.35 -20.06 -14.72
CA TYR A 226 9.12 -19.27 -14.81
C TYR A 226 8.53 -19.44 -16.21
N THR A 227 7.30 -19.95 -16.27
CA THR A 227 6.46 -19.92 -17.46
C THR A 227 5.30 -18.99 -17.20
N VAL A 228 4.95 -18.14 -18.16
CA VAL A 228 3.72 -17.37 -18.08
C VAL A 228 2.65 -17.99 -18.93
N ASP A 229 1.52 -18.33 -18.30
CA ASP A 229 0.29 -18.67 -19.00
C ASP A 229 -0.36 -17.36 -19.47
N TYR A 230 -0.38 -17.13 -20.78
CA TYR A 230 -1.19 -16.05 -21.34
C TYR A 230 -2.08 -16.53 -22.45
N THR A 231 -3.22 -15.85 -22.56
CA THR A 231 -4.17 -16.06 -23.63
C THR A 231 -3.90 -15.06 -24.73
N ASP A 232 -3.49 -15.54 -25.90
CA ASP A 232 -3.43 -14.72 -27.11
C ASP A 232 -4.69 -14.88 -27.97
N LEU A 233 -5.04 -13.85 -28.73
CA LEU A 233 -6.09 -13.89 -29.74
C LEU A 233 -5.44 -14.25 -31.08
N VAL A 234 -5.29 -15.54 -31.35
CA VAL A 234 -4.71 -15.98 -32.62
C VAL A 234 -5.78 -15.87 -33.71
N GLU A 235 -5.48 -15.14 -34.79
CA GLU A 235 -6.32 -15.07 -35.97
C GLU A 235 -6.40 -16.46 -36.62
N GLN A 236 -7.59 -17.07 -36.62
CA GLN A 236 -7.87 -18.25 -37.45
C GLN A 236 -7.71 -17.88 -38.93
N PRO A 237 -7.59 -18.85 -39.86
CA PRO A 237 -7.47 -18.57 -41.30
C PRO A 237 -8.47 -17.48 -41.75
N ALA A 238 -7.98 -16.57 -42.61
CA ALA A 238 -8.49 -15.22 -42.91
C ALA A 238 -10.00 -15.06 -43.22
N ASP A 239 -10.75 -16.16 -43.34
CA ASP A 239 -12.14 -16.19 -43.74
C ASP A 239 -13.12 -16.42 -42.57
N SER A 240 -12.65 -16.57 -41.32
CA SER A 240 -13.51 -16.93 -40.19
C SER A 240 -13.92 -15.76 -39.28
N GLY A 241 -13.16 -14.66 -39.25
CA GLY A 241 -13.40 -13.53 -38.33
C GLY A 241 -13.40 -13.89 -36.84
N ASN A 242 -12.95 -15.12 -36.50
CA ASN A 242 -12.98 -15.67 -35.15
C ASN A 242 -11.56 -15.68 -34.56
N PHE A 243 -11.39 -15.07 -33.40
CA PHE A 243 -10.19 -15.23 -32.59
C PHE A 243 -10.34 -16.47 -31.72
N VAL A 244 -9.30 -17.30 -31.66
CA VAL A 244 -9.26 -18.44 -30.74
C VAL A 244 -8.25 -18.12 -29.64
N GLU A 245 -8.70 -18.31 -28.41
CA GLU A 245 -7.86 -18.21 -27.22
C GLU A 245 -6.90 -19.38 -27.16
N GLN A 246 -5.59 -19.10 -27.12
CA GLN A 246 -4.57 -20.11 -26.91
C GLN A 246 -3.76 -19.78 -25.65
N THR A 247 -3.65 -20.75 -24.75
CA THR A 247 -2.66 -20.71 -23.65
C THR A 247 -1.28 -21.02 -24.23
N ILE A 248 -0.35 -20.09 -24.04
CA ILE A 248 1.04 -20.25 -24.44
C ILE A 248 1.89 -20.20 -23.18
N ASP A 249 2.71 -21.24 -22.96
CA ASP A 249 3.69 -21.28 -21.88
C ASP A 249 5.00 -20.67 -22.38
N LEU A 250 5.33 -19.46 -21.95
CA LEU A 250 6.60 -18.81 -22.33
C LEU A 250 7.58 -18.76 -21.19
N ALA A 251 8.80 -19.24 -21.45
CA ALA A 251 9.91 -19.10 -20.53
C ALA A 251 10.29 -17.62 -20.39
N VAL A 252 10.22 -17.11 -19.17
CA VAL A 252 10.58 -15.73 -18.84
C VAL A 252 11.60 -15.71 -17.70
N SER A 253 12.31 -14.59 -17.56
CA SER A 253 13.21 -14.38 -16.42
C SER A 253 12.42 -14.46 -15.12
N SER A 254 13.02 -15.04 -14.09
CA SER A 254 12.51 -15.03 -12.72
C SER A 254 12.58 -13.62 -12.11
N PRO A 255 11.73 -13.29 -11.12
CA PRO A 255 11.82 -12.01 -10.43
C PRO A 255 13.10 -11.97 -9.59
N VAL A 256 13.57 -10.77 -9.27
CA VAL A 256 14.64 -10.59 -8.30
C VAL A 256 14.06 -10.59 -6.88
N ARG A 257 14.86 -11.06 -5.91
CA ARG A 257 14.57 -10.89 -4.49
C ARG A 257 15.37 -9.72 -3.93
N ILE A 258 14.82 -9.03 -2.94
CA ILE A 258 15.60 -8.09 -2.14
C ILE A 258 16.78 -8.85 -1.48
N PRO A 259 18.04 -8.44 -1.74
CA PRO A 259 19.22 -9.05 -1.13
C PRO A 259 19.17 -9.01 0.41
N ALA A 260 19.78 -10.00 1.06
CA ALA A 260 19.70 -10.17 2.50
C ALA A 260 20.32 -9.01 3.32
N HIS A 261 21.25 -8.24 2.73
CA HIS A 261 21.86 -7.07 3.38
C HIS A 261 20.98 -5.82 3.32
N LEU A 262 19.97 -5.80 2.47
CA LEU A 262 19.02 -4.70 2.36
C LEU A 262 17.83 -4.91 3.31
N PRO A 263 17.25 -3.80 3.81
CA PRO A 263 16.06 -3.88 4.64
C PRO A 263 14.85 -4.34 3.82
N ILE A 264 14.08 -5.28 4.38
CA ILE A 264 12.75 -5.59 3.87
C ILE A 264 11.77 -4.53 4.38
N PRO A 265 10.97 -3.89 3.49
CA PRO A 265 9.85 -3.06 3.88
C PRO A 265 8.99 -3.73 4.97
N LYS A 266 8.82 -3.07 6.13
CA LYS A 266 8.05 -3.58 7.28
C LYS A 266 6.56 -3.68 7.01
N PHE A 267 6.09 -2.85 6.08
CA PHE A 267 4.70 -2.78 5.67
C PHE A 267 4.58 -2.56 4.16
N CYS A 268 3.63 -3.23 3.54
CA CYS A 268 3.30 -3.05 2.14
C CYS A 268 1.81 -2.82 1.92
N ALA A 269 1.47 -1.87 1.04
CA ALA A 269 0.11 -1.69 0.56
C ALA A 269 0.06 -1.82 -0.96
N PHE A 270 -0.73 -2.76 -1.44
CA PHE A 270 -0.84 -3.08 -2.86
C PHE A 270 -2.24 -2.83 -3.34
N TYR A 271 -2.39 -1.82 -4.19
CA TYR A 271 -3.64 -1.48 -4.85
C TYR A 271 -3.65 -2.18 -6.20
N TYR A 272 -4.30 -3.36 -6.23
CA TYR A 272 -4.44 -4.23 -7.39
C TYR A 272 -3.10 -4.60 -8.07
N GLY A 273 -2.65 -5.84 -7.91
CA GLY A 273 -1.53 -6.37 -8.68
C GLY A 273 -2.02 -6.76 -10.06
N GLY A 274 -1.68 -5.99 -11.10
CA GLY A 274 -2.12 -6.14 -12.50
C GLY A 274 -2.40 -7.58 -12.98
N GLY A 275 -3.34 -7.75 -13.90
CA GLY A 275 -3.84 -9.08 -14.33
C GLY A 275 -2.82 -10.10 -14.81
N GLY A 276 -1.67 -9.65 -15.30
CA GLY A 276 -0.57 -10.53 -15.70
C GLY A 276 0.28 -11.07 -14.55
N HIS A 277 0.04 -10.65 -13.31
CA HIS A 277 0.80 -11.13 -12.14
C HIS A 277 0.51 -12.60 -11.83
N PHE A 278 -0.74 -13.03 -11.98
CA PHE A 278 -1.15 -14.39 -11.65
C PHE A 278 -0.50 -15.42 -12.57
N GLY A 279 -0.61 -15.24 -13.88
CA GLY A 279 -0.01 -16.16 -14.86
C GLY A 279 1.51 -16.30 -14.70
N TYR A 280 2.18 -15.32 -14.06
CA TYR A 280 3.62 -15.34 -13.83
C TYR A 280 4.04 -16.29 -12.68
N HIS A 281 3.30 -16.39 -11.57
CA HIS A 281 3.66 -17.28 -10.45
C HIS A 281 3.12 -18.70 -10.58
N GLY A 282 2.72 -19.08 -11.80
CA GLY A 282 2.07 -20.35 -12.14
C GLY A 282 0.59 -20.17 -12.47
N SER A 283 -0.13 -21.28 -12.60
CA SER A 283 -1.53 -21.21 -12.99
C SER A 283 -2.36 -20.46 -11.94
N PRO A 284 -3.25 -19.55 -12.36
CA PRO A 284 -4.28 -18.97 -11.48
C PRO A 284 -5.17 -20.03 -10.82
N SER A 285 -5.10 -21.31 -11.21
CA SER A 285 -5.85 -22.41 -10.58
C SER A 285 -5.12 -23.08 -9.40
N SER A 286 -3.83 -22.82 -9.20
CA SER A 286 -3.00 -23.57 -8.24
C SER A 286 -2.78 -22.81 -6.93
N THR A 287 -3.37 -23.31 -5.84
CA THR A 287 -3.04 -22.91 -4.46
C THR A 287 -1.88 -23.73 -3.87
N ALA A 288 -1.16 -24.50 -4.69
CA ALA A 288 -0.06 -25.33 -4.22
C ALA A 288 1.04 -24.49 -3.55
N ALA A 289 1.52 -25.00 -2.41
CA ALA A 289 2.66 -24.43 -1.71
C ALA A 289 3.90 -24.34 -2.63
N GLY A 290 4.72 -23.32 -2.40
CA GLY A 290 5.97 -23.05 -3.10
C GLY A 290 5.83 -22.03 -4.24
N ARG A 291 4.59 -21.67 -4.62
CA ARG A 291 4.33 -20.82 -5.79
C ARG A 291 4.34 -19.32 -5.51
N TYR A 292 3.85 -18.89 -4.35
CA TYR A 292 3.86 -17.48 -3.99
C TYR A 292 3.77 -17.28 -2.49
N MET A 293 4.60 -16.41 -1.95
CA MET A 293 4.49 -15.85 -0.61
C MET A 293 5.35 -14.59 -0.56
N LEU A 294 4.83 -13.51 0.02
CA LEU A 294 5.65 -12.35 0.34
C LEU A 294 6.67 -12.71 1.44
N ASP A 295 7.75 -11.95 1.55
CA ASP A 295 8.79 -12.17 2.55
C ASP A 295 8.19 -12.14 3.95
N ARG A 296 8.46 -13.19 4.73
CA ARG A 296 7.92 -13.37 6.09
C ARG A 296 8.21 -12.22 7.06
N ARG A 297 9.18 -11.36 6.75
CA ARG A 297 9.56 -10.20 7.56
C ARG A 297 8.69 -8.97 7.27
N THR A 298 7.84 -9.02 6.24
CA THR A 298 6.89 -7.95 5.91
C THR A 298 5.49 -8.24 6.43
N THR A 299 4.64 -7.23 6.34
CA THR A 299 3.19 -7.34 6.52
C THR A 299 2.54 -6.58 5.39
N ALA A 300 1.60 -7.20 4.69
CA ALA A 300 0.97 -6.62 3.51
C ALA A 300 -0.55 -6.56 3.63
N ILE A 301 -1.12 -5.50 3.06
CA ILE A 301 -2.53 -5.41 2.77
C ILE A 301 -2.76 -5.20 1.28
N LEU A 302 -3.84 -5.78 0.76
CA LEU A 302 -4.22 -5.66 -0.64
C LEU A 302 -5.57 -4.96 -0.77
N PHE A 303 -5.71 -4.14 -1.80
CA PHE A 303 -6.96 -3.49 -2.19
C PHE A 303 -7.33 -3.87 -3.62
N HIS A 304 -8.60 -4.18 -3.85
CA HIS A 304 -9.18 -4.40 -5.18
C HIS A 304 -10.52 -3.67 -5.25
N GLY A 305 -10.83 -3.04 -6.39
CA GLY A 305 -12.14 -2.46 -6.68
C GLY A 305 -12.97 -3.43 -7.50
N THR A 306 -14.30 -3.46 -7.34
CA THR A 306 -15.17 -4.43 -8.05
C THR A 306 -15.31 -4.24 -9.55
N ASP A 307 -14.80 -3.14 -10.12
CA ASP A 307 -14.70 -2.95 -11.57
C ASP A 307 -13.41 -3.53 -12.16
N ASP A 308 -13.04 -4.72 -11.70
CA ASP A 308 -11.90 -5.46 -12.20
C ASP A 308 -12.39 -6.63 -13.03
N TYR A 309 -11.95 -6.72 -14.28
CA TYR A 309 -12.25 -7.87 -15.14
C TYR A 309 -11.59 -9.17 -14.63
N LEU A 310 -10.74 -9.06 -13.60
CA LEU A 310 -10.07 -10.16 -12.92
C LEU A 310 -10.69 -10.42 -11.53
N LEU A 311 -11.93 -10.01 -11.31
CA LEU A 311 -12.77 -10.36 -10.16
C LEU A 311 -13.91 -11.31 -10.59
N ASP A 312 -14.16 -12.39 -9.80
CA ASP A 312 -15.44 -13.10 -9.53
C ASP A 312 -15.67 -14.62 -9.80
N VAL A 313 -14.78 -15.63 -9.58
CA VAL A 313 -15.05 -17.08 -9.95
C VAL A 313 -14.96 -18.04 -8.81
N THR A 314 -15.83 -19.02 -8.96
CA THR A 314 -15.86 -20.32 -8.32
C THR A 314 -15.27 -21.46 -9.20
N ASP A 315 -14.83 -21.20 -10.43
CA ASP A 315 -14.28 -22.19 -11.37
C ASP A 315 -12.78 -22.48 -11.13
N GLN A 316 -12.48 -23.76 -10.94
CA GLN A 316 -11.14 -24.30 -10.74
C GLN A 316 -10.27 -24.29 -12.02
N ASN A 317 -10.87 -24.17 -13.20
CA ASN A 317 -10.16 -24.19 -14.49
C ASN A 317 -9.97 -22.80 -15.12
N ALA A 318 -10.27 -21.72 -14.38
CA ALA A 318 -10.22 -20.37 -14.91
C ALA A 318 -8.80 -19.90 -15.28
N THR A 319 -8.71 -19.18 -16.41
CA THR A 319 -7.47 -18.57 -16.92
C THR A 319 -7.48 -17.06 -16.66
N PRO A 320 -6.37 -16.32 -16.88
CA PRO A 320 -6.34 -14.86 -16.74
C PRO A 320 -7.36 -14.08 -17.61
N ARG A 321 -8.00 -14.73 -18.61
CA ARG A 321 -9.04 -14.12 -19.47
C ARG A 321 -10.39 -14.84 -19.47
N THR A 322 -10.48 -16.08 -18.98
CA THR A 322 -11.72 -16.86 -18.95
C THR A 322 -12.12 -17.21 -17.53
N GLY A 323 -13.32 -16.77 -17.15
CA GLY A 323 -13.78 -16.78 -15.77
C GLY A 323 -13.05 -15.70 -14.96
N ASP A 324 -13.75 -14.64 -14.55
CA ASP A 324 -13.99 -14.37 -13.14
C ASP A 324 -12.76 -14.50 -12.13
N LEU A 325 -11.55 -14.00 -12.37
CA LEU A 325 -10.43 -14.29 -11.42
C LEU A 325 -10.71 -13.76 -10.01
N PHE A 326 -10.12 -14.27 -8.93
CA PHE A 326 -10.33 -13.66 -7.60
C PHE A 326 -8.95 -13.36 -7.01
N PRO A 327 -8.67 -12.13 -6.56
CA PRO A 327 -7.41 -11.79 -5.91
C PRO A 327 -7.21 -12.56 -4.59
N LEU A 328 -8.28 -13.22 -4.10
CA LEU A 328 -8.23 -14.23 -3.06
C LEU A 328 -7.18 -15.31 -3.36
N LYS A 329 -6.98 -15.73 -4.62
CA LYS A 329 -6.08 -16.84 -4.94
C LYS A 329 -4.63 -16.54 -4.61
N GLN A 330 -4.19 -15.30 -4.74
CA GLN A 330 -2.85 -14.89 -4.31
C GLN A 330 -2.71 -14.96 -2.80
N VAL A 331 -3.74 -14.51 -2.09
CA VAL A 331 -3.76 -14.56 -0.63
C VAL A 331 -3.79 -16.01 -0.15
N LEU A 332 -4.53 -16.90 -0.84
CA LEU A 332 -4.59 -18.33 -0.58
C LEU A 332 -3.27 -19.03 -0.91
N ALA A 333 -2.61 -18.71 -2.01
CA ALA A 333 -1.29 -19.26 -2.34
C ALA A 333 -0.25 -18.85 -1.29
N SER A 334 -0.26 -17.56 -0.89
CA SER A 334 0.56 -17.05 0.22
C SER A 334 0.23 -17.76 1.53
N ALA A 335 -1.06 -17.98 1.83
CA ALA A 335 -1.51 -18.69 3.03
C ALA A 335 -1.06 -20.16 3.02
N ALA A 336 -1.21 -20.86 1.90
CA ALA A 336 -0.82 -22.25 1.74
C ALA A 336 0.70 -22.41 1.92
N GLN A 337 1.50 -21.51 1.34
CA GLN A 337 2.95 -21.53 1.53
C GLN A 337 3.35 -21.15 2.96
N ALA A 338 2.68 -20.19 3.60
CA ALA A 338 2.95 -19.86 5.00
C ALA A 338 2.62 -21.06 5.91
N ALA A 339 1.52 -21.77 5.64
CA ALA A 339 1.09 -22.94 6.38
C ALA A 339 2.09 -24.10 6.29
N THR A 340 2.66 -24.40 5.12
CA THR A 340 3.68 -25.46 4.98
C THR A 340 4.96 -25.15 5.76
N LEU A 341 5.24 -23.87 6.01
CA LEU A 341 6.39 -23.41 6.77
C LEU A 341 6.10 -23.22 8.26
N GLY A 342 4.85 -23.36 8.70
CA GLY A 342 4.44 -23.04 10.08
C GLY A 342 4.57 -21.55 10.42
N LEU A 343 4.33 -20.67 9.45
CA LEU A 343 4.46 -19.22 9.59
C LEU A 343 3.10 -18.52 9.48
N PRO A 344 2.93 -17.32 10.05
CA PRO A 344 1.77 -16.49 9.76
C PRO A 344 1.82 -16.01 8.29
N ASN A 345 0.65 -15.91 7.64
CA ASN A 345 0.56 -15.33 6.30
C ASN A 345 0.99 -13.84 6.35
N PRO A 346 1.99 -13.42 5.54
CA PRO A 346 2.40 -12.02 5.50
C PRO A 346 1.30 -11.10 4.97
N ILE A 347 0.38 -11.62 4.15
CA ILE A 347 -0.83 -10.90 3.76
C ILE A 347 -1.86 -11.02 4.88
N VAL A 348 -2.08 -9.92 5.59
CA VAL A 348 -2.92 -9.91 6.80
C VAL A 348 -4.33 -9.39 6.55
N ARG A 349 -4.53 -8.63 5.46
CA ARG A 349 -5.83 -8.13 5.02
C ARG A 349 -5.90 -8.06 3.51
N HIS A 350 -7.07 -8.39 2.98
CA HIS A 350 -7.42 -8.15 1.59
C HIS A 350 -8.79 -7.49 1.59
N TYR A 351 -8.81 -6.26 1.10
CA TYR A 351 -9.97 -5.41 1.00
C TYR A 351 -10.50 -5.47 -0.43
N LEU A 352 -11.74 -5.92 -0.56
CA LEU A 352 -12.50 -5.73 -1.78
C LEU A 352 -13.44 -4.55 -1.56
N LEU A 353 -13.28 -3.53 -2.40
CA LEU A 353 -14.05 -2.31 -2.35
C LEU A 353 -15.18 -2.39 -3.36
N ASP A 354 -16.40 -2.43 -2.84
CA ASP A 354 -17.60 -2.71 -3.61
C ASP A 354 -18.68 -1.69 -3.29
N ARG A 355 -19.51 -1.34 -4.28
CA ARG A 355 -20.75 -0.62 -4.05
C ARG A 355 -21.88 -1.46 -4.62
N THR A 356 -22.17 -2.60 -4.02
CA THR A 356 -23.42 -3.33 -4.31
C THR A 356 -24.61 -2.54 -3.79
N ALA A 357 -25.13 -1.65 -4.63
CA ALA A 357 -26.53 -1.38 -4.80
C ALA A 357 -26.77 -0.76 -6.18
N VAL A 358 -27.34 -1.56 -7.08
CA VAL A 358 -27.90 -1.19 -8.40
C VAL A 358 -26.90 -1.13 -9.56
N HIS A 359 -27.20 -1.89 -10.61
CA HIS A 359 -26.47 -2.15 -11.86
C HIS A 359 -26.11 -0.95 -12.76
N ALA A 360 -25.85 0.24 -12.22
CA ALA A 360 -25.30 1.33 -13.03
C ALA A 360 -23.78 1.07 -13.22
N ALA A 361 -23.30 1.07 -14.46
CA ALA A 361 -21.87 0.95 -14.76
C ALA A 361 -21.02 2.03 -14.05
N ASP A 362 -21.62 3.19 -13.73
CA ASP A 362 -21.00 4.28 -12.97
C ASP A 362 -20.95 4.05 -11.44
N ALA A 363 -21.44 2.91 -10.93
CA ALA A 363 -21.49 2.62 -9.50
C ALA A 363 -20.31 1.78 -8.99
N ARG A 364 -19.55 1.12 -9.87
CA ARG A 364 -18.46 0.23 -9.45
C ARG A 364 -17.20 1.00 -9.03
N VAL A 365 -16.43 0.39 -8.14
CA VAL A 365 -15.12 0.92 -7.73
C VAL A 365 -14.08 0.49 -8.75
N GLU A 366 -13.42 1.47 -9.34
CA GLU A 366 -12.36 1.35 -10.32
C GLU A 366 -11.18 0.51 -9.76
N HIS A 367 -10.68 -0.43 -10.56
CA HIS A 367 -9.78 -1.49 -10.09
C HIS A 367 -8.34 -1.06 -9.83
N SER A 368 -7.81 -0.11 -10.60
CA SER A 368 -6.40 0.31 -10.54
C SER A 368 -6.14 1.38 -9.48
N PHE A 369 -7.17 2.09 -9.03
CA PHE A 369 -7.10 3.21 -8.09
C PHE A 369 -6.17 4.35 -8.53
N ASP A 370 -5.68 4.33 -9.77
CA ASP A 370 -4.53 5.10 -10.24
C ASP A 370 -4.83 6.02 -11.43
N LEU A 371 -6.10 6.36 -11.70
CA LEU A 371 -6.47 7.33 -12.76
C LEU A 371 -5.65 8.62 -12.61
N GLY A 372 -4.53 8.68 -13.33
CA GLY A 372 -3.30 9.37 -12.95
C GLY A 372 -3.32 10.89 -13.01
N SER A 373 -4.49 11.50 -13.09
CA SER A 373 -4.69 12.94 -13.18
C SER A 373 -5.57 13.50 -12.07
N VAL A 374 -6.23 12.64 -11.28
CA VAL A 374 -7.17 13.08 -10.23
C VAL A 374 -6.46 13.08 -8.87
N GLY A 375 -6.31 14.27 -8.30
CA GLY A 375 -5.82 14.44 -6.92
C GLY A 375 -6.80 13.89 -5.88
N PHE A 376 -6.47 14.02 -4.61
CA PHE A 376 -7.38 13.64 -3.53
C PHE A 376 -8.67 14.45 -3.60
N ALA A 377 -9.81 13.78 -3.37
CA ALA A 377 -11.09 14.47 -3.22
C ALA A 377 -11.02 15.47 -2.06
N ALA A 378 -11.64 16.64 -2.25
CA ALA A 378 -11.66 17.67 -1.22
C ALA A 378 -12.38 17.15 0.02
N GLN A 379 -11.85 17.49 1.19
CA GLN A 379 -12.44 17.04 2.45
C GLN A 379 -13.88 17.50 2.66
N ALA A 380 -14.24 18.66 2.10
CA ALA A 380 -15.61 19.17 2.13
C ALA A 380 -16.61 18.29 1.38
N ASP A 381 -16.14 17.44 0.45
CA ASP A 381 -17.00 16.55 -0.34
C ASP A 381 -17.24 15.21 0.36
N TRP A 382 -16.43 14.84 1.36
CA TRP A 382 -16.45 13.51 1.97
C TRP A 382 -17.80 13.17 2.58
N ASP A 383 -18.30 11.96 2.27
CA ASP A 383 -19.59 11.44 2.74
C ASP A 383 -20.80 12.33 2.35
N THR A 384 -20.61 13.19 1.34
CA THR A 384 -21.69 13.95 0.70
C THR A 384 -22.02 13.36 -0.68
N ALA A 385 -23.10 13.85 -1.30
CA ALA A 385 -23.44 13.49 -2.68
C ALA A 385 -22.40 13.93 -3.72
N ALA A 386 -21.45 14.81 -3.36
CA ALA A 386 -20.37 15.26 -4.24
C ALA A 386 -19.20 14.27 -4.31
N GLU A 387 -19.05 13.38 -3.32
CA GLU A 387 -18.02 12.34 -3.34
C GLU A 387 -18.49 11.15 -4.18
N THR A 388 -17.80 10.92 -5.30
CA THR A 388 -18.04 9.74 -6.15
C THR A 388 -17.62 8.45 -5.42
N PRO A 389 -18.17 7.28 -5.81
CA PRO A 389 -17.75 5.99 -5.26
C PRO A 389 -16.23 5.75 -5.35
N ASN A 390 -15.60 6.13 -6.45
CA ASN A 390 -14.16 6.00 -6.64
C ASN A 390 -13.36 6.90 -5.70
N GLN A 391 -13.81 8.14 -5.51
CA GLN A 391 -13.18 9.05 -4.55
C GLN A 391 -13.30 8.52 -3.12
N LYS A 392 -14.48 8.03 -2.74
CA LYS A 392 -14.69 7.38 -1.44
C LYS A 392 -13.81 6.14 -1.28
N ALA A 393 -13.70 5.29 -2.30
CA ALA A 393 -12.83 4.11 -2.26
C ALA A 393 -11.37 4.45 -2.02
N ARG A 394 -10.86 5.42 -2.78
CA ARG A 394 -9.48 5.88 -2.66
C ARG A 394 -9.22 6.49 -1.29
N ARG A 395 -10.16 7.28 -0.76
CA ARG A 395 -10.08 7.83 0.60
C ARG A 395 -10.02 6.72 1.63
N LEU A 396 -10.98 5.80 1.63
CA LEU A 396 -11.09 4.74 2.62
C LEU A 396 -9.87 3.79 2.58
N ALA A 397 -9.41 3.42 1.38
CA ALA A 397 -8.20 2.62 1.21
C ALA A 397 -6.94 3.34 1.68
N ARG A 398 -6.79 4.63 1.33
CA ARG A 398 -5.69 5.47 1.81
C ARG A 398 -5.71 5.58 3.33
N ASP A 399 -6.84 5.86 3.93
CA ASP A 399 -6.96 6.01 5.39
C ASP A 399 -6.58 4.71 6.10
N GLU A 400 -6.95 3.56 5.53
CA GLU A 400 -6.50 2.25 6.00
C GLU A 400 -4.97 2.09 5.89
N VAL A 401 -4.37 2.44 4.74
CA VAL A 401 -2.90 2.46 4.58
C VAL A 401 -2.22 3.34 5.63
N LEU A 402 -2.76 4.52 5.92
CA LEU A 402 -2.21 5.42 6.93
C LEU A 402 -2.21 4.80 8.33
N ARG A 403 -3.23 4.02 8.69
CA ARG A 403 -3.27 3.29 9.99
C ARG A 403 -2.16 2.27 10.08
N TRP A 404 -1.93 1.51 9.00
CA TRP A 404 -0.86 0.52 8.98
C TRP A 404 0.53 1.13 8.94
N LEU A 405 0.72 2.24 8.22
CA LEU A 405 1.97 3.00 8.27
C LEU A 405 2.27 3.49 9.69
N GLU A 406 1.26 4.03 10.38
CA GLU A 406 1.40 4.42 11.79
C GLU A 406 1.79 3.22 12.65
N PHE A 407 1.07 2.10 12.51
CA PHE A 407 1.32 0.89 13.29
C PHE A 407 2.71 0.30 13.08
N LYS A 408 3.22 0.33 11.84
CA LYS A 408 4.44 -0.40 11.43
C LYS A 408 5.68 0.47 11.39
N LEU A 409 5.55 1.77 11.15
CA LEU A 409 6.68 2.68 10.97
C LEU A 409 6.86 3.69 12.10
N LYS A 410 5.88 3.91 12.98
CA LYS A 410 6.07 4.83 14.11
C LYS A 410 6.57 4.09 15.34
N PRO A 411 7.45 4.72 16.14
CA PRO A 411 7.83 4.15 17.42
C PRO A 411 6.59 3.99 18.31
N ALA A 412 6.62 2.98 19.19
CA ALA A 412 5.61 2.84 20.21
C ALA A 412 5.52 4.14 21.04
N PRO A 413 4.30 4.60 21.38
CA PRO A 413 4.14 5.82 22.16
C PRO A 413 4.75 5.64 23.55
N ALA A 414 5.53 6.63 23.99
CA ALA A 414 6.16 6.60 25.30
C ALA A 414 5.11 6.80 26.40
N LEU A 415 5.12 5.93 27.41
CA LEU A 415 4.30 6.06 28.62
C LEU A 415 4.91 7.14 29.53
N SER A 416 4.11 8.11 29.96
CA SER A 416 4.41 9.02 31.05
C SER A 416 3.57 8.69 32.27
N ILE A 417 4.20 8.52 33.43
CA ILE A 417 3.53 8.22 34.69
C ILE A 417 3.71 9.42 35.63
N ALA A 418 2.60 9.93 36.16
CA ALA A 418 2.58 11.01 37.13
C ALA A 418 1.70 10.64 38.34
N PRO A 419 1.91 11.25 39.52
CA PRO A 419 0.91 11.19 40.59
C PRO A 419 -0.41 11.78 40.09
N ALA A 420 -1.53 11.09 40.35
CA ALA A 420 -2.84 11.66 40.06
C ALA A 420 -3.22 12.72 41.10
N VAL A 421 -4.29 13.48 40.80
CA VAL A 421 -4.87 14.46 41.75
C VAL A 421 -5.40 13.78 43.01
N SER A 422 -5.94 12.56 42.88
CA SER A 422 -6.43 11.76 43.99
C SER A 422 -5.26 11.05 44.71
N PRO A 423 -5.16 11.14 46.05
CA PRO A 423 -4.15 10.39 46.79
C PRO A 423 -4.27 8.88 46.56
N GLY A 424 -3.13 8.24 46.25
CA GLY A 424 -3.08 6.79 46.03
C GLY A 424 -3.43 6.35 44.59
N GLU A 425 -3.59 7.29 43.65
CA GLU A 425 -3.76 7.00 42.23
C GLU A 425 -2.54 7.48 41.42
N VAL A 426 -2.30 6.82 40.28
CA VAL A 426 -1.35 7.28 39.27
C VAL A 426 -2.09 7.67 38.01
N GLU A 427 -1.64 8.75 37.40
CA GLU A 427 -2.08 9.22 36.09
C GLU A 427 -1.10 8.72 35.04
N LEU A 428 -1.64 8.11 33.99
CA LEU A 428 -0.89 7.63 32.86
C LEU A 428 -1.25 8.46 31.63
N THR A 429 -0.23 9.00 30.97
CA THR A 429 -0.38 9.75 29.73
C THR A 429 0.43 9.06 28.63
N TRP A 430 -0.19 8.90 27.47
CA TRP A 430 0.46 8.47 26.25
C TRP A 430 0.08 9.41 25.11
N PRO A 431 1.01 9.75 24.20
CA PRO A 431 0.65 10.34 22.92
C PRO A 431 0.05 9.25 22.02
N LEU A 432 -1.19 8.87 22.28
CA LEU A 432 -1.89 7.84 21.51
C LEU A 432 -2.28 8.40 20.13
N ASN A 433 -2.13 7.58 19.08
CA ASN A 433 -2.53 7.99 17.73
C ASN A 433 -3.99 7.63 17.45
N ALA A 434 -4.84 8.61 17.09
CA ALA A 434 -6.25 8.35 16.77
C ALA A 434 -6.50 7.30 15.66
N ARG A 435 -5.49 6.96 14.85
CA ARG A 435 -5.55 5.91 13.81
C ARG A 435 -5.40 4.48 14.34
N LEU A 436 -5.00 4.30 15.60
CA LEU A 436 -4.79 2.99 16.20
C LEU A 436 -5.83 2.73 17.29
N ALA A 437 -6.29 1.48 17.37
CA ALA A 437 -7.08 1.04 18.50
C ALA A 437 -6.13 0.71 19.66
N HIS A 438 -6.41 1.26 20.85
CA HIS A 438 -5.56 1.10 22.02
C HIS A 438 -6.31 0.40 23.15
N ARG A 439 -5.62 -0.55 23.79
CA ARG A 439 -6.10 -1.28 24.96
C ARG A 439 -5.01 -1.29 26.01
N LEU A 440 -5.37 -0.98 27.25
CA LEU A 440 -4.46 -1.00 28.38
C LEU A 440 -4.73 -2.22 29.25
N GLN A 441 -3.67 -2.87 29.69
CA GLN A 441 -3.71 -3.83 30.78
C GLN A 441 -2.78 -3.37 31.90
N SER A 442 -3.17 -3.68 33.12
CA SER A 442 -2.32 -3.52 34.30
C SER A 442 -2.23 -4.82 35.09
N THR A 443 -1.11 -5.03 35.77
CA THR A 443 -0.90 -6.18 36.66
C THR A 443 0.08 -5.83 37.77
N GLU A 444 -0.03 -6.52 38.91
CA GLU A 444 0.97 -6.48 39.98
C GLU A 444 2.11 -7.50 39.78
N ASP A 445 1.92 -8.44 38.84
CA ASP A 445 2.84 -9.54 38.55
C ASP A 445 3.14 -9.59 37.05
N LEU A 446 4.41 -9.32 36.68
CA LEU A 446 4.85 -9.37 35.28
C LEU A 446 4.66 -10.75 34.62
N ALA A 447 4.59 -11.83 35.41
CA ALA A 447 4.36 -13.18 34.91
C ALA A 447 2.87 -13.46 34.59
N VAL A 448 1.95 -12.65 35.11
CA VAL A 448 0.50 -12.89 35.00
C VAL A 448 -0.19 -11.63 34.49
N TRP A 449 -0.73 -11.71 33.27
CA TRP A 449 -1.51 -10.63 32.67
C TRP A 449 -2.98 -11.03 32.56
N PRO A 450 -3.80 -10.80 33.61
CA PRO A 450 -5.19 -11.20 33.61
C PRO A 450 -6.01 -10.37 32.61
N ALA A 451 -7.08 -10.96 32.08
CA ALA A 451 -8.18 -10.20 31.50
C ALA A 451 -9.01 -9.58 32.64
N PRO A 452 -9.60 -8.38 32.47
CA PRO A 452 -9.86 -7.70 31.19
C PRO A 452 -8.87 -6.59 30.81
N GLU A 453 -8.78 -6.34 29.51
CA GLU A 453 -8.14 -5.13 28.98
C GLU A 453 -9.12 -3.96 29.07
N VAL A 454 -8.64 -2.78 29.45
CA VAL A 454 -9.41 -1.54 29.43
C VAL A 454 -9.23 -0.88 28.07
N GLY A 455 -10.33 -0.67 27.34
CA GLY A 455 -10.32 0.04 26.07
C GLY A 455 -11.67 -0.03 25.34
N PRO A 456 -11.82 0.71 24.22
CA PRO A 456 -10.81 1.57 23.59
C PRO A 456 -10.44 2.78 24.45
N LEU A 457 -9.17 3.17 24.46
CA LEU A 457 -8.70 4.37 25.17
C LEU A 457 -8.93 5.61 24.31
N ASP A 458 -9.34 6.71 24.94
CA ASP A 458 -9.40 8.02 24.30
C ASP A 458 -7.99 8.62 24.23
N PRO A 459 -7.44 8.92 23.04
CA PRO A 459 -6.12 9.52 22.91
C PRO A 459 -5.98 10.91 23.53
N ALA A 460 -7.09 11.61 23.77
CA ALA A 460 -7.10 12.95 24.34
C ALA A 460 -7.16 12.97 25.87
N LEU A 461 -7.42 11.84 26.53
CA LEU A 461 -7.67 11.81 27.97
C LEU A 461 -6.61 10.99 28.72
N PRO A 462 -6.09 11.50 29.85
CA PRO A 462 -5.26 10.70 30.74
C PRO A 462 -6.06 9.56 31.36
N PHE A 463 -5.37 8.45 31.64
CA PHE A 463 -5.96 7.30 32.32
C PHE A 463 -5.50 7.27 33.78
N THR A 464 -6.44 7.22 34.73
CA THR A 464 -6.11 7.08 36.16
C THR A 464 -6.39 5.68 36.66
N THR A 465 -5.53 5.21 37.56
CA THR A 465 -5.68 3.88 38.19
C THR A 465 -5.14 3.89 39.62
N PRO A 466 -5.80 3.18 40.56
CA PRO A 466 -5.33 3.10 41.93
C PRO A 466 -4.02 2.33 42.03
N LEU A 467 -3.12 2.82 42.87
CA LEU A 467 -1.90 2.12 43.23
C LEU A 467 -2.24 0.98 44.19
N PRO A 468 -1.89 -0.28 43.88
CA PRO A 468 -2.20 -1.39 44.76
C PRO A 468 -1.38 -1.34 46.06
N PRO A 469 -1.81 -2.05 47.12
CA PRO A 469 -1.10 -2.10 48.40
C PRO A 469 0.34 -2.60 48.31
N SER A 470 0.65 -3.42 47.28
CA SER A 470 2.00 -3.88 46.99
C SER A 470 2.95 -2.75 46.58
N GLY A 471 2.42 -1.58 46.22
CA GLY A 471 3.17 -0.44 45.70
C GLY A 471 3.75 -0.68 44.31
N ARG A 472 3.35 -1.76 43.62
CA ARG A 472 3.89 -2.15 42.31
C ARG A 472 2.76 -2.33 41.32
N LEU A 473 2.89 -1.68 40.17
CA LEU A 473 1.94 -1.78 39.08
C LEU A 473 2.70 -1.75 37.76
N PHE A 474 2.46 -2.74 36.92
CA PHE A 474 3.01 -2.85 35.59
C PHE A 474 1.91 -2.57 34.58
N PHE A 475 2.28 -1.95 33.46
CA PHE A 475 1.36 -1.57 32.40
C PHE A 475 1.78 -2.17 31.07
N ARG A 476 0.80 -2.61 30.28
CA ARG A 476 0.98 -3.03 28.90
C ARG A 476 -0.04 -2.32 28.04
N LEU A 477 0.46 -1.43 27.18
CA LEU A 477 -0.34 -0.85 26.12
C LEU A 477 -0.27 -1.79 24.91
N ARG A 478 -1.43 -2.34 24.53
CA ARG A 478 -1.60 -3.05 23.26
C ARG A 478 -2.23 -2.09 22.28
N TYR A 479 -1.74 -2.10 21.06
CA TYR A 479 -2.32 -1.35 19.98
C TYR A 479 -2.29 -2.14 18.69
N GLU A 480 -3.31 -1.93 17.88
CA GLU A 480 -3.49 -2.55 16.59
C GLU A 480 -4.06 -1.52 15.60
N PRO A 481 -3.90 -1.73 14.29
CA PRO A 481 -4.62 -0.93 13.31
C PRO A 481 -6.10 -0.93 13.66
N ALA A 482 -6.70 0.26 13.80
CA ALA A 482 -8.12 0.34 14.06
C ALA A 482 -8.89 -0.42 12.97
N PRO A 483 -9.97 -1.14 13.31
CA PRO A 483 -10.76 -1.85 12.31
C PRO A 483 -11.12 -0.93 11.13
N ALA A 484 -11.23 -1.51 9.93
CA ALA A 484 -11.79 -0.80 8.78
C ALA A 484 -13.10 -0.12 9.22
N PRO A 485 -13.43 1.08 8.72
CA PRO A 485 -14.55 1.88 9.21
C PRO A 485 -15.93 1.32 8.79
N THR A 486 -16.05 -0.01 8.64
CA THR A 486 -17.26 -0.76 8.28
C THR A 486 -18.42 -0.60 9.26
N THR A 487 -18.13 -0.16 10.48
CA THR A 487 -19.14 0.06 11.52
C THR A 487 -19.97 1.32 11.29
N ALA A 488 -19.46 2.27 10.49
CA ALA A 488 -20.19 3.48 10.15
C ALA A 488 -21.24 3.17 9.06
N PRO A 489 -22.54 3.51 9.25
CA PRO A 489 -23.60 3.20 8.29
C PRO A 489 -23.30 3.65 6.86
N GLU A 490 -22.63 4.79 6.69
CA GLU A 490 -22.22 5.36 5.41
C GLU A 490 -21.15 4.53 4.68
N ASN A 491 -20.43 3.66 5.40
CA ASN A 491 -19.41 2.75 4.86
C ASN A 491 -19.90 1.31 4.75
N ALA A 492 -21.15 1.04 5.13
CA ALA A 492 -21.74 -0.29 5.06
C ALA A 492 -21.72 -0.80 3.61
N GLY A 493 -21.20 -2.02 3.43
CA GLY A 493 -21.06 -2.66 2.11
C GLY A 493 -19.85 -2.21 1.30
N PHE A 494 -19.13 -1.17 1.74
CA PHE A 494 -17.98 -0.62 1.00
C PHE A 494 -16.74 -1.50 1.13
N PHE A 495 -16.44 -1.98 2.34
CA PHE A 495 -15.40 -2.97 2.55
C PHE A 495 -16.02 -4.36 2.68
N ARG A 496 -15.64 -5.25 1.77
CA ARG A 496 -15.72 -6.69 2.00
C ARG A 496 -14.32 -7.14 2.44
N THR A 497 -14.21 -7.53 3.71
CA THR A 497 -12.98 -8.10 4.25
C THR A 497 -13.06 -9.61 4.20
N TYR A 498 -12.12 -10.24 3.51
CA TYR A 498 -12.02 -11.70 3.42
C TYR A 498 -11.10 -12.26 4.51
N ALA A 499 -11.10 -11.65 5.70
CA ALA A 499 -10.03 -11.81 6.70
C ALA A 499 -10.00 -13.16 7.44
N ASP A 500 -10.88 -14.11 7.11
CA ASP A 500 -10.77 -15.49 7.57
C ASP A 500 -10.19 -16.36 6.45
N PHE A 501 -8.88 -16.26 6.23
CA PHE A 501 -8.12 -17.16 5.33
C PHE A 501 -7.81 -18.52 5.96
N GLY A 502 -8.53 -18.89 7.02
CA GLY A 502 -8.43 -20.20 7.63
C GLY A 502 -9.04 -21.25 6.71
N LEU A 503 -8.20 -22.07 6.08
CA LEU A 503 -8.61 -23.39 5.59
C LEU A 503 -8.82 -24.34 6.78
#